data_AF-A0A9Q0YCM0-F1
#
_entry.id   AF-A0A9Q0YCM0-F1
#
_cell.length_a   1.000
_cell.length_b   1.000
_cell.length_c   1.000
_cell.angle_alpha   90.00
_cell.angle_beta   90.00
_cell.angle_gamma   90.00
#
_symmetry.space_group_name_H-M   'P 1'
#
loop_
_entity.id
_entity.type
_entity.pdbx_description
1 polymer ?
#
loop_
_entity_poly.entity_id
_entity_poly.type
_entity_poly.pdbx_seq_one_letter_code
_entity_poly.pdbx_strand_id
1 'polypeptide(L)'
;MLGIVFTNKGDDLFRLNYQPKLSRLKNTLRIWASRDLTPIGRNIIVKSFGLSQLVYLFLVLPNPPSSFIKEVENIIFNFIWAGNPDKIKRTTIINPISDGGLKVTHISTFIDSLKCTWVRRYVDDLNGPWKFFFDSNLSVYGKKYFFNCNCSPCDVRSIGNNFVRQVMEAWCRASFTTPRGDFGIQHIWNNSNIRVTGKIVFYSRLFGKQRSVC
;
A
#
# COMPACT_ATOMS: atom_id res chain seq x y z
N MET A 1 12.24 10.52 19.98
CA MET A 1 11.03 10.46 19.12
C MET A 1 11.48 10.30 17.67
N LEU A 2 11.04 9.26 16.95
CA LEU A 2 11.54 8.83 15.61
C LEU A 2 11.19 9.76 14.44
N GLY A 3 11.16 11.08 14.66
CA GLY A 3 10.87 12.07 13.61
C GLY A 3 9.42 12.09 13.11
N ILE A 4 8.47 11.54 13.88
CA ILE A 4 7.02 11.69 13.67
C ILE A 4 6.45 12.55 14.79
N VAL A 5 5.66 13.54 14.43
CA VAL A 5 4.89 14.38 15.35
C VAL A 5 3.49 13.80 15.48
N PHE A 6 3.14 13.33 16.68
CA PHE A 6 1.79 12.89 17.01
C PHE A 6 0.93 14.08 17.42
N THR A 7 -0.32 14.07 16.99
CA THR A 7 -1.30 15.12 17.28
C THR A 7 -2.67 14.50 17.42
N ASN A 8 -3.50 15.08 18.28
CA ASN A 8 -4.88 14.65 18.50
C ASN A 8 -5.83 15.21 17.43
N LYS A 9 -5.37 16.17 16.61
CA LYS A 9 -6.13 16.73 15.47
C LYS A 9 -5.74 15.99 14.20
N GLY A 10 -6.69 15.27 13.60
CA GLY A 10 -6.44 14.39 12.44
C GLY A 10 -5.76 15.09 11.25
N ASP A 11 -6.19 16.31 10.92
CA ASP A 11 -5.65 17.07 9.79
C ASP A 11 -4.20 17.55 10.00
N ASP A 12 -3.81 17.76 11.26
CA ASP A 12 -2.45 18.19 11.59
C ASP A 12 -1.42 17.09 11.39
N LEU A 13 -1.81 15.80 11.46
CA LEU A 13 -0.87 14.69 11.29
C LEU A 13 -0.24 14.73 9.90
N PHE A 14 -1.05 15.00 8.87
CA PHE A 14 -0.55 15.10 7.50
C PHE A 14 0.36 16.32 7.34
N ARG A 15 -0.11 17.49 7.77
CA ARG A 15 0.61 18.76 7.64
C ARG A 15 1.96 18.73 8.35
N LEU A 16 2.01 18.22 9.58
CA LEU A 16 3.23 18.24 10.40
C LEU A 16 4.28 17.22 9.93
N ASN A 17 3.87 16.11 9.31
CA ASN A 17 4.79 15.03 8.94
C ASN A 17 5.12 15.00 7.45
N TYR A 18 4.13 15.12 6.56
CA TYR A 18 4.35 14.98 5.12
C TYR A 18 4.86 16.26 4.45
N GLN A 19 4.38 17.44 4.85
CA GLN A 19 4.81 18.70 4.23
C GLN A 19 6.32 18.95 4.36
N PRO A 20 6.97 18.76 5.53
CA PRO A 20 8.42 18.93 5.62
C PRO A 20 9.19 17.96 4.72
N LYS A 21 8.71 16.72 4.56
CA LYS A 21 9.35 15.73 3.67
C LYS A 21 9.14 16.07 2.19
N LEU A 22 8.00 16.64 1.84
CA LEU A 22 7.72 17.12 0.49
C LEU A 22 8.65 18.28 0.11
N SER A 23 8.85 19.25 1.00
CA SER A 23 9.81 20.34 0.80
C SER A 23 11.24 19.80 0.63
N ARG A 24 11.62 18.80 1.44
CA ARG A 24 12.93 18.15 1.34
C ARG A 24 13.11 17.38 0.04
N LEU A 25 12.07 16.68 -0.43
CA LEU A 25 12.01 16.03 -1.75
C LEU A 25 12.26 17.06 -2.87
N LYS A 26 11.49 18.16 -2.89
CA LYS A 26 11.63 19.25 -3.87
C LYS A 26 13.06 19.79 -3.90
N ASN A 27 13.61 20.10 -2.73
CA ASN A 27 14.98 20.63 -2.62
C ASN A 27 16.03 19.63 -3.10
N THR A 28 15.88 18.35 -2.74
CA THR A 28 16.79 17.29 -3.15
C THR A 28 16.78 17.16 -4.67
N LEU A 29 15.60 17.06 -5.30
CA LEU A 29 15.51 16.94 -6.76
C LEU A 29 16.01 18.21 -7.47
N ARG A 30 15.78 19.40 -6.92
CA ARG A 30 16.34 20.66 -7.45
C ARG A 30 17.86 20.64 -7.48
N ILE A 31 18.52 20.16 -6.42
CA ILE A 31 19.99 20.03 -6.37
C ILE A 31 20.48 19.05 -7.44
N TRP A 32 19.77 17.95 -7.65
CA TRP A 32 20.15 16.98 -8.67
C TRP A 32 19.80 17.42 -10.09
N ALA A 33 18.87 18.36 -10.25
CA ALA A 33 18.44 18.88 -11.55
C ALA A 33 19.50 19.76 -12.22
N SER A 34 20.48 20.27 -11.47
CA SER A 34 21.62 21.02 -12.04
C SER A 34 22.62 20.13 -12.79
N ARG A 35 22.53 18.82 -12.62
CA ARG A 35 23.39 17.85 -13.30
C ARG A 35 22.75 17.40 -14.61
N ASP A 36 23.57 17.25 -15.65
CA ASP A 36 23.11 16.64 -16.89
C ASP A 36 23.00 15.13 -16.72
N LEU A 37 21.77 14.63 -16.65
CA LEU A 37 21.45 13.24 -16.33
C LEU A 37 20.41 12.75 -17.33
N THR A 38 20.59 11.52 -17.79
CA THR A 38 19.59 10.82 -18.59
C THR A 38 18.29 10.59 -17.79
N PRO A 39 17.13 10.40 -18.44
CA PRO A 39 15.88 10.07 -17.76
C PRO A 39 15.99 8.83 -16.85
N ILE A 40 16.79 7.84 -17.25
CA ILE A 40 17.10 6.65 -16.46
C ILE A 40 17.89 7.04 -15.19
N GLY A 41 18.95 7.84 -15.34
CA GLY A 41 19.73 8.34 -14.21
C GLY A 41 18.87 9.13 -13.22
N ARG A 42 17.97 9.96 -13.73
CA ARG A 42 17.01 10.71 -12.89
C ARG A 42 16.01 9.79 -12.19
N ASN A 43 15.52 8.74 -12.84
CA ASN A 43 14.68 7.75 -12.17
C ASN A 43 15.41 7.06 -11.00
N ILE A 44 16.71 6.78 -11.14
CA ILE A 44 17.54 6.24 -10.06
C ILE A 44 17.62 7.24 -8.89
N ILE A 45 17.88 8.52 -9.17
CA ILE A 45 17.91 9.57 -8.13
C ILE A 45 16.56 9.69 -7.41
N VAL A 46 15.45 9.65 -8.15
CA VAL A 46 14.10 9.67 -7.57
C VAL A 46 13.92 8.54 -6.57
N LYS A 47 14.33 7.31 -6.92
CA LYS A 47 14.18 6.15 -6.03
C LYS A 47 15.08 6.24 -4.80
N SER A 48 16.37 6.50 -5.03
CA SER A 48 17.39 6.43 -3.98
C SER A 48 17.34 7.61 -3.02
N PHE A 49 17.12 8.83 -3.54
CA PHE A 49 17.17 10.05 -2.74
C PHE A 49 15.82 10.71 -2.57
N GLY A 50 14.88 10.57 -3.51
CA GLY A 50 13.57 11.17 -3.41
C GLY A 50 12.63 10.37 -2.53
N LEU A 51 12.21 9.21 -3.02
CA LEU A 51 11.19 8.36 -2.40
C LEU A 51 11.63 7.79 -1.05
N SER A 52 12.92 7.50 -0.88
CA SER A 52 13.49 7.01 0.39
C SER A 52 13.15 7.91 1.58
N GLN A 53 12.97 9.22 1.37
CA GLN A 53 12.60 10.18 2.42
C GLN A 53 11.15 10.01 2.91
N LEU A 54 10.27 9.44 2.08
CA LEU A 54 8.84 9.26 2.34
C LEU A 54 8.49 7.84 2.82
N VAL A 55 9.36 6.86 2.57
CA VAL A 55 9.13 5.43 2.89
C VAL A 55 8.65 5.23 4.32
N TYR A 56 9.32 5.84 5.29
CA TYR A 56 8.96 5.66 6.70
C TYR A 56 7.56 6.18 7.02
N LEU A 57 7.16 7.33 6.44
CA LEU A 57 5.83 7.89 6.65
C LEU A 57 4.76 7.00 6.02
N PHE A 58 4.96 6.57 4.77
CA PHE A 58 4.04 5.66 4.09
C PHE A 58 3.90 4.33 4.83
N LEU A 59 4.97 3.84 5.43
CA LEU A 59 4.95 2.59 6.19
C LEU A 59 4.12 2.73 7.48
N VAL A 60 4.33 3.79 8.26
CA VAL A 60 3.82 3.87 9.65
C VAL A 60 2.53 4.68 9.79
N LEU A 61 2.31 5.71 8.97
CA LEU A 61 1.14 6.57 9.05
C LEU A 61 0.01 6.08 8.13
N PRO A 62 -1.25 6.47 8.35
CA PRO A 62 -2.28 6.32 7.34
C PRO A 62 -1.87 6.95 6.01
N ASN A 63 -2.39 6.40 4.90
CA ASN A 63 -2.13 6.89 3.56
C ASN A 63 -2.49 8.38 3.46
N PRO A 64 -1.64 9.17 2.80
CA PRO A 64 -1.93 10.58 2.59
C PRO A 64 -3.11 10.75 1.61
N PRO A 65 -3.70 11.96 1.54
CA PRO A 65 -4.70 12.29 0.54
C PRO A 65 -4.21 12.04 -0.89
N SER A 66 -5.13 11.71 -1.79
CA SER A 66 -4.81 11.47 -3.21
C SER A 66 -4.20 12.70 -3.90
N SER A 67 -4.54 13.91 -3.44
CA SER A 67 -3.92 15.16 -3.90
C SER A 67 -2.41 15.20 -3.63
N PHE A 68 -1.96 14.72 -2.47
CA PHE A 68 -0.54 14.63 -2.14
C PHE A 68 0.19 13.63 -3.03
N ILE A 69 -0.42 12.47 -3.27
CA ILE A 69 0.16 11.45 -4.16
C ILE A 69 0.36 12.04 -5.57
N LYS A 70 -0.66 12.72 -6.10
CA LYS A 70 -0.57 13.41 -7.39
C LYS A 70 0.49 14.51 -7.41
N GLU A 71 0.63 15.27 -6.32
CA GLU A 71 1.67 16.29 -6.20
C GLU A 71 3.07 15.67 -6.25
N VAL A 72 3.31 14.60 -5.49
CA VAL A 72 4.58 13.85 -5.52
C VAL A 72 4.88 13.31 -6.91
N GLU A 73 3.89 12.72 -7.58
CA GLU A 73 4.02 12.23 -8.96
C GLU A 73 4.39 13.36 -9.92
N ASN A 74 3.72 14.50 -9.85
CA ASN A 74 4.01 15.65 -10.71
C ASN A 74 5.44 16.17 -10.50
N ILE A 75 5.91 16.26 -9.26
CA ILE A 75 7.30 16.65 -8.94
C ILE A 75 8.29 15.66 -9.55
N ILE A 76 8.02 14.35 -9.42
CA ILE A 76 8.87 13.29 -9.96
C ILE A 76 8.93 13.34 -11.48
N PHE A 77 7.79 13.44 -12.16
CA PHE A 77 7.73 13.49 -13.62
C PHE A 77 8.38 14.77 -14.17
N ASN A 78 8.14 15.91 -13.53
CA ASN A 78 8.82 17.17 -13.89
C ASN A 78 10.34 17.01 -13.80
N PHE A 79 10.85 16.39 -12.73
CA PHE A 79 12.27 16.12 -12.58
C PHE A 79 12.80 15.15 -13.66
N ILE A 80 12.12 14.03 -13.89
CA ILE A 80 12.51 13.04 -14.91
C ILE A 80 12.64 13.69 -16.29
N TRP A 81 11.71 14.58 -16.65
CA TRP A 81 11.67 15.24 -17.97
C TRP A 81 12.39 16.58 -18.06
N ALA A 82 13.09 17.02 -17.02
CA ALA A 82 13.82 18.30 -17.01
C ALA A 82 12.91 19.52 -17.13
N GLY A 83 11.69 19.43 -16.62
CA GLY A 83 10.67 20.45 -16.82
C GLY A 83 10.01 20.45 -18.21
N ASN A 84 10.47 19.59 -19.14
CA ASN A 84 9.80 19.42 -20.43
C ASN A 84 8.49 18.63 -20.27
N PRO A 85 7.57 18.74 -21.25
CA PRO A 85 6.39 17.88 -21.30
C PRO A 85 6.73 16.38 -21.31
N ASP A 86 5.83 15.58 -20.74
CA ASP A 86 5.97 14.14 -20.68
C ASP A 86 6.06 13.55 -22.09
N LYS A 87 7.23 12.99 -22.45
CA LYS A 87 7.45 12.40 -23.80
C LYS A 87 6.80 11.02 -23.96
N ILE A 88 6.55 10.33 -22.84
CA ILE A 88 5.96 9.00 -22.78
C ILE A 88 4.78 9.07 -21.82
N LYS A 89 3.67 8.41 -22.18
CA LYS A 89 2.50 8.29 -21.28
C LYS A 89 2.94 7.71 -19.92
N ARG A 90 2.44 8.30 -18.83
CA ARG A 90 2.76 7.86 -17.46
C ARG A 90 2.39 6.40 -17.18
N THR A 91 1.38 5.87 -17.86
CA THR A 91 1.00 4.44 -17.77
C THR A 91 1.96 3.50 -18.49
N THR A 92 2.72 4.00 -19.48
CA THR A 92 3.71 3.20 -20.22
C THR A 92 5.08 3.27 -19.55
N ILE A 93 5.49 4.44 -19.05
CA ILE A 93 6.83 4.64 -18.45
C ILE A 93 7.05 3.85 -17.15
N ILE A 94 5.98 3.46 -16.45
CA ILE A 94 6.05 2.62 -15.25
C ILE A 94 6.43 1.17 -15.58
N ASN A 95 6.22 0.72 -16.82
CA ASN A 95 6.47 -0.65 -17.23
C ASN A 95 7.98 -0.97 -17.25
N PRO A 96 8.34 -2.27 -17.28
CA PRO A 96 9.71 -2.71 -17.49
C PRO A 96 10.34 -2.13 -18.77
N ILE A 97 11.68 -2.10 -18.79
CA ILE A 97 12.44 -1.63 -19.96
C ILE A 97 12.20 -2.52 -21.18
N SER A 98 11.99 -3.83 -20.98
CA SER A 98 11.61 -4.78 -22.04
C SER A 98 10.32 -4.40 -22.76
N ASP A 99 9.42 -3.70 -22.06
CA ASP A 99 8.09 -3.35 -22.54
C ASP A 99 8.04 -1.88 -23.00
N GLY A 100 9.21 -1.27 -23.24
CA GLY A 100 9.34 0.12 -23.67
C GLY A 100 9.15 1.16 -22.55
N GLY A 101 9.10 0.73 -21.29
CA GLY A 101 9.02 1.62 -20.12
C GLY A 101 10.39 2.02 -19.56
N LEU A 102 10.39 2.80 -18.47
CA LEU A 102 11.61 3.18 -17.73
C LEU A 102 11.59 2.66 -16.28
N LYS A 103 10.64 1.78 -15.95
CA LYS A 103 10.43 1.23 -14.60
C LYS A 103 10.31 2.35 -13.56
N VAL A 104 9.61 3.44 -13.88
CA VAL A 104 9.34 4.53 -12.93
C VAL A 104 8.40 4.03 -11.85
N THR A 105 8.64 4.41 -10.59
CA THR A 105 7.83 3.96 -9.47
C THR A 105 6.44 4.59 -9.52
N HIS A 106 5.40 3.78 -9.64
CA HIS A 106 4.01 4.22 -9.42
C HIS A 106 3.75 4.37 -7.92
N ILE A 107 3.40 5.57 -7.46
CA ILE A 107 3.44 5.92 -6.02
C ILE A 107 2.35 5.21 -5.23
N SER A 108 1.13 5.10 -5.77
CA SER A 108 0.05 4.37 -5.08
C SER A 108 0.41 2.89 -4.87
N THR A 109 0.92 2.21 -5.90
CA THR A 109 1.34 0.80 -5.78
C THR A 109 2.53 0.64 -4.84
N PHE A 110 3.44 1.63 -4.82
CA PHE A 110 4.55 1.64 -3.88
C PHE A 110 4.06 1.75 -2.43
N ILE A 111 3.11 2.64 -2.14
CA ILE A 111 2.49 2.74 -0.81
C ILE A 111 1.81 1.42 -0.44
N ASP A 112 1.04 0.82 -1.36
CA ASP A 112 0.39 -0.48 -1.12
C ASP A 112 1.40 -1.57 -0.79
N SER A 113 2.53 -1.63 -1.50
CA SER A 113 3.60 -2.60 -1.21
C SER A 113 4.20 -2.44 0.20
N LEU A 114 4.34 -1.19 0.67
CA LEU A 114 4.78 -0.91 2.03
C LEU A 114 3.72 -1.35 3.04
N LYS A 115 2.43 -1.16 2.75
CA LYS A 115 1.33 -1.66 3.58
C LYS A 115 1.30 -3.18 3.66
N CYS A 116 1.51 -3.87 2.55
CA CYS A 116 1.61 -5.34 2.52
C CYS A 116 2.77 -5.88 3.38
N THR A 117 3.81 -5.09 3.65
CA THR A 117 4.87 -5.48 4.58
C THR A 117 4.34 -5.70 6.01
N TRP A 118 3.29 -4.98 6.43
CA TRP A 118 2.63 -5.23 7.72
C TRP A 118 1.92 -6.58 7.77
N VAL A 119 1.30 -6.99 6.67
CA VAL A 119 0.67 -8.31 6.56
C VAL A 119 1.69 -9.40 6.78
N ARG A 120 2.83 -9.32 6.07
CA ARG A 120 3.94 -10.28 6.23
C ARG A 120 4.40 -10.39 7.67
N ARG A 121 4.60 -9.25 8.34
CA ARG A 121 5.01 -9.18 9.77
C ARG A 121 3.93 -9.68 10.73
N TYR A 122 2.66 -9.54 10.37
CA TYR A 122 1.56 -9.96 11.23
C TYR A 122 1.36 -11.48 11.15
N VAL A 123 1.40 -12.03 9.95
CA VAL A 123 1.20 -13.46 9.69
C VAL A 123 2.34 -14.30 10.26
N ASP A 124 3.56 -13.77 10.36
CA ASP A 124 4.71 -14.50 10.92
C ASP A 124 4.43 -15.05 12.34
N ASP A 125 5.15 -16.10 12.73
CA ASP A 125 4.91 -16.81 13.99
C ASP A 125 5.56 -16.15 15.21
N LEU A 126 6.28 -15.04 15.02
CA LEU A 126 6.87 -14.30 16.12
C LEU A 126 5.78 -13.61 16.93
N ASN A 127 5.74 -13.87 18.23
CA ASN A 127 4.81 -13.20 19.12
C ASN A 127 5.30 -11.78 19.42
N GLY A 128 4.48 -10.78 19.08
CA GLY A 128 4.76 -9.38 19.34
C GLY A 128 3.53 -8.70 19.95
N PRO A 129 3.67 -7.87 21.00
CA PRO A 129 2.53 -7.21 21.65
C PRO A 129 1.67 -6.39 20.68
N TRP A 130 2.29 -5.78 19.66
CA TRP A 130 1.60 -5.02 18.62
C TRP A 130 0.64 -5.86 17.77
N LYS A 131 0.80 -7.19 17.71
CA LYS A 131 -0.14 -8.06 16.98
C LYS A 131 -1.52 -8.09 17.63
N PHE A 132 -1.59 -7.84 18.94
CA PHE A 132 -2.87 -7.71 19.64
C PHE A 132 -3.73 -6.58 19.06
N PHE A 133 -3.09 -5.50 18.60
CA PHE A 133 -3.79 -4.40 17.92
C PHE A 133 -4.41 -4.84 16.59
N PHE A 134 -3.73 -5.68 15.80
CA PHE A 134 -4.33 -6.25 14.59
C PHE A 134 -5.40 -7.28 14.92
N ASP A 135 -5.16 -8.15 15.90
CA ASP A 135 -6.10 -9.16 16.36
C ASP A 135 -7.44 -8.57 16.80
N SER A 136 -7.42 -7.45 17.53
CA SER A 136 -8.65 -6.79 17.99
C SER A 136 -9.47 -6.28 16.80
N ASN A 137 -8.81 -5.69 15.80
CA ASN A 137 -9.44 -5.15 14.60
C ASN A 137 -9.87 -6.24 13.60
N LEU A 138 -9.21 -7.40 13.59
CA LEU A 138 -9.42 -8.49 12.62
C LEU A 138 -10.11 -9.72 13.22
N SER A 139 -10.56 -9.65 14.47
CA SER A 139 -11.22 -10.73 15.18
C SER A 139 -12.43 -11.30 14.42
N VAL A 140 -13.27 -10.41 13.89
CA VAL A 140 -14.47 -10.76 13.09
C VAL A 140 -14.11 -11.42 11.76
N TYR A 141 -12.89 -11.20 11.26
CA TYR A 141 -12.41 -11.72 9.97
C TYR A 141 -11.57 -12.99 10.12
N GLY A 142 -11.43 -13.55 11.32
CA GLY A 142 -10.60 -14.74 11.54
C GLY A 142 -9.09 -14.45 11.62
N LYS A 143 -8.71 -13.20 11.96
CA LYS A 143 -7.32 -12.81 12.23
C LYS A 143 -6.38 -13.15 11.06
N LYS A 144 -5.26 -13.85 11.32
CA LYS A 144 -4.29 -14.29 10.31
C LYS A 144 -4.92 -15.08 9.15
N TYR A 145 -5.98 -15.86 9.41
CA TYR A 145 -6.62 -16.69 8.39
C TYR A 145 -7.19 -15.86 7.22
N PHE A 146 -7.60 -14.62 7.48
CA PHE A 146 -8.10 -13.71 6.45
C PHE A 146 -7.14 -13.61 5.25
N PHE A 147 -5.82 -13.61 5.50
CA PHE A 147 -4.83 -13.37 4.45
C PHE A 147 -4.67 -14.53 3.47
N ASN A 148 -5.27 -15.69 3.76
CA ASN A 148 -5.38 -16.81 2.82
C ASN A 148 -6.64 -16.71 1.95
N CYS A 149 -7.58 -15.81 2.29
CA CYS A 149 -8.88 -15.71 1.63
C CYS A 149 -8.83 -14.79 0.40
N ASN A 150 -9.77 -14.97 -0.54
CA ASN A 150 -9.87 -14.16 -1.74
C ASN A 150 -10.87 -13.00 -1.57
N CYS A 151 -10.41 -11.90 -0.96
CA CYS A 151 -11.24 -10.76 -0.61
C CYS A 151 -10.94 -9.54 -1.50
N SER A 152 -11.98 -8.83 -1.88
CA SER A 152 -11.90 -7.60 -2.66
C SER A 152 -11.82 -6.36 -1.74
N PRO A 153 -11.19 -5.26 -2.19
CA PRO A 153 -11.02 -4.07 -1.34
C PRO A 153 -12.32 -3.42 -0.86
N CYS A 154 -13.46 -3.64 -1.53
CA CYS A 154 -14.72 -3.04 -1.09
C CYS A 154 -15.31 -3.72 0.16
N ASP A 155 -14.98 -5.00 0.40
CA ASP A 155 -15.55 -5.80 1.49
C ASP A 155 -14.88 -5.54 2.85
N VAL A 156 -13.71 -4.88 2.87
CA VAL A 156 -12.96 -4.53 4.10
C VAL A 156 -13.20 -3.09 4.57
N ARG A 157 -14.09 -2.34 3.90
CA ARG A 157 -14.34 -0.91 4.21
C ARG A 157 -14.93 -0.66 5.59
N SER A 158 -15.62 -1.66 6.15
CA SER A 158 -16.25 -1.61 7.48
C SER A 158 -15.27 -1.67 8.64
N ILE A 159 -13.98 -1.94 8.40
CA ILE A 159 -12.95 -1.92 9.44
C ILE A 159 -12.81 -0.49 9.97
N GLY A 160 -13.08 -0.29 11.26
CA GLY A 160 -13.13 1.03 11.89
C GLY A 160 -11.78 1.73 11.95
N ASN A 161 -10.69 1.00 12.22
CA ASN A 161 -9.36 1.59 12.24
C ASN A 161 -8.84 1.86 10.82
N ASN A 162 -8.62 3.14 10.50
CA ASN A 162 -8.23 3.57 9.16
C ASN A 162 -6.90 2.94 8.68
N PHE A 163 -5.90 2.83 9.56
CA PHE A 163 -4.61 2.25 9.20
C PHE A 163 -4.74 0.76 8.91
N VAL A 164 -5.40 -0.01 9.78
CA VAL A 164 -5.64 -1.45 9.56
C VAL A 164 -6.45 -1.66 8.29
N ARG A 165 -7.51 -0.87 8.08
CA ARG A 165 -8.30 -0.92 6.85
C ARG A 165 -7.43 -0.72 5.61
N GLN A 166 -6.54 0.27 5.59
CA GLN A 166 -5.66 0.51 4.45
C GLN A 166 -4.66 -0.62 4.21
N VAL A 167 -4.17 -1.27 5.28
CA VAL A 167 -3.33 -2.47 5.15
C VAL A 167 -4.11 -3.62 4.50
N MET A 168 -5.36 -3.81 4.91
CA MET A 168 -6.25 -4.84 4.37
C MET A 168 -6.63 -4.57 2.92
N GLU A 169 -6.98 -3.32 2.59
CA GLU A 169 -7.27 -2.91 1.22
C GLU A 169 -6.06 -3.09 0.30
N ALA A 170 -4.84 -2.75 0.76
CA ALA A 170 -3.62 -2.95 0.00
C ALA A 170 -3.36 -4.45 -0.25
N TRP A 171 -3.57 -5.30 0.75
CA TRP A 171 -3.50 -6.75 0.57
C TRP A 171 -4.51 -7.25 -0.46
N CYS A 172 -5.78 -6.87 -0.30
CA CYS A 172 -6.83 -7.27 -1.22
C CYS A 172 -6.52 -6.83 -2.65
N ARG A 173 -6.00 -5.61 -2.87
CA ARG A 173 -5.58 -5.16 -4.21
C ARG A 173 -4.46 -6.02 -4.81
N ALA A 174 -3.56 -6.55 -3.97
CA ALA A 174 -2.43 -7.34 -4.41
C ALA A 174 -2.74 -8.84 -4.59
N SER A 175 -3.64 -9.40 -3.77
CA SER A 175 -3.94 -10.84 -3.72
C SER A 175 -5.27 -11.23 -4.36
N PHE A 176 -6.19 -10.28 -4.56
CA PHE A 176 -7.49 -10.58 -5.15
C PHE A 176 -7.34 -11.12 -6.57
N THR A 177 -7.98 -12.25 -6.82
CA THR A 177 -8.00 -12.88 -8.14
C THR A 177 -9.43 -13.17 -8.54
N THR A 178 -9.76 -12.92 -9.81
CA THR A 178 -11.00 -13.43 -10.39
C THR A 178 -10.71 -14.87 -10.84
N PRO A 179 -11.36 -15.89 -10.24
CA PRO A 179 -11.12 -17.28 -10.61
C PRO A 179 -11.41 -17.48 -12.10
N ARG A 180 -10.45 -18.06 -12.83
CA ARG A 180 -10.62 -18.48 -14.22
C ARG A 180 -10.63 -20.01 -14.23
N GLY A 181 -11.82 -20.61 -14.13
CA GLY A 181 -11.97 -22.07 -14.10
C GLY A 181 -12.46 -22.61 -12.75
N ASP A 182 -11.96 -23.78 -12.36
CA ASP A 182 -12.52 -24.60 -11.28
C ASP A 182 -12.61 -23.86 -9.93
N PHE A 183 -13.84 -23.79 -9.41
CA PHE A 183 -14.18 -23.10 -8.17
C PHE A 183 -13.86 -23.93 -6.92
N GLY A 184 -13.48 -25.21 -7.09
CA GLY A 184 -13.30 -26.18 -6.00
C GLY A 184 -12.16 -25.89 -5.02
N ILE A 185 -11.19 -25.04 -5.36
CA ILE A 185 -9.99 -24.77 -4.53
C ILE A 185 -10.04 -23.36 -3.91
N GLN A 186 -11.23 -22.89 -3.54
CA GLN A 186 -11.37 -21.57 -2.91
C GLN A 186 -11.69 -21.68 -1.42
N HIS A 187 -11.04 -20.83 -0.62
CA HIS A 187 -11.44 -20.63 0.77
C HIS A 187 -12.86 -20.06 0.81
N ILE A 188 -13.73 -20.70 1.61
CA ILE A 188 -15.15 -20.31 1.74
C ILE A 188 -15.28 -18.97 2.48
N TRP A 189 -14.52 -18.82 3.57
CA TRP A 189 -14.62 -17.65 4.43
C TRP A 189 -13.96 -16.42 3.80
N ASN A 190 -14.50 -15.23 4.08
CA ASN A 190 -13.99 -13.94 3.60
C ASN A 190 -13.70 -13.92 2.08
N ASN A 191 -14.53 -14.57 1.27
CA ASN A 191 -14.35 -14.67 -0.16
C ASN A 191 -15.38 -13.82 -0.90
N SER A 192 -14.94 -12.88 -1.72
CA SER A 192 -15.83 -11.96 -2.43
C SER A 192 -16.65 -12.64 -3.53
N ASN A 193 -16.25 -13.83 -3.97
CA ASN A 193 -16.98 -14.67 -4.91
C ASN A 193 -18.00 -15.59 -4.21
N ILE A 194 -17.84 -15.83 -2.90
CA ILE A 194 -18.71 -16.70 -2.10
C ILE A 194 -19.37 -15.86 -1.00
N ARG A 195 -20.56 -15.33 -1.30
CA ARG A 195 -21.29 -14.42 -0.41
C ARG A 195 -22.48 -15.12 0.23
N VAL A 196 -22.69 -14.87 1.51
CA VAL A 196 -23.92 -15.22 2.22
C VAL A 196 -24.72 -13.93 2.37
N THR A 197 -25.94 -13.92 1.85
CA THR A 197 -26.83 -12.73 1.85
C THR A 197 -26.16 -11.43 1.34
N GLY A 198 -25.29 -11.57 0.33
CA GLY A 198 -24.57 -10.46 -0.31
C GLY A 198 -23.32 -9.97 0.44
N LYS A 199 -23.00 -10.53 1.61
CA LYS A 199 -21.84 -10.15 2.42
C LYS A 199 -20.81 -11.27 2.51
N ILE A 200 -19.55 -10.89 2.72
CA ILE A 200 -18.52 -11.84 3.13
C ILE A 200 -18.73 -12.20 4.60
N VAL A 201 -18.45 -13.45 4.96
CA VAL A 201 -18.66 -13.96 6.31
C VAL A 201 -17.48 -14.77 6.81
N PHE A 202 -17.32 -14.77 8.13
CA PHE A 202 -16.45 -15.68 8.86
C PHE A 202 -17.19 -16.12 10.13
N TYR A 203 -17.48 -17.42 10.23
CA TYR A 203 -18.15 -18.00 11.40
C TYR A 203 -17.16 -18.84 12.21
N SER A 204 -16.69 -18.30 13.33
CA SER A 204 -15.71 -18.96 14.20
C SER A 204 -16.14 -20.34 14.67
N ARG A 205 -17.43 -20.52 14.97
CA ARG A 205 -18.02 -21.81 15.42
C ARG A 205 -17.89 -22.93 14.39
N LEU A 206 -17.98 -22.60 13.10
CA LEU A 206 -17.91 -23.57 12.00
C LEU A 206 -16.46 -23.83 11.58
N PHE A 207 -15.62 -22.80 11.65
CA PHE A 207 -14.19 -22.91 11.34
C PHE A 207 -13.46 -23.94 12.22
N GLY A 208 -13.76 -23.99 13.52
CA GLY A 208 -13.14 -24.96 14.43
C GLY A 208 -13.45 -26.42 14.11
N LYS A 209 -14.63 -26.70 13.54
CA LYS A 209 -15.05 -28.07 13.18
C LYS A 209 -14.44 -28.58 11.87
N GLN A 210 -14.04 -27.67 10.97
CA GLN A 210 -13.37 -28.04 9.71
C GLN A 210 -11.94 -28.59 9.93
N ARG A 211 -11.25 -28.16 11.00
CA ARG A 211 -9.90 -28.64 11.32
C ARG A 211 -9.86 -30.00 12.02
N SER A 212 -10.99 -30.49 12.54
CA SER A 212 -11.09 -31.78 13.23
C SER A 212 -11.48 -32.95 12.29
N VAL A 213 -11.61 -32.70 10.99
CA VAL A 213 -12.06 -33.69 9.99
C VAL A 213 -11.02 -33.89 8.87
N CYS A 214 -9.84 -33.27 8.99
CA CYS A 214 -8.68 -33.52 8.12
C CYS A 214 -7.51 -34.06 8.94
#